data_AF-A0A4S5AFK9-F1
#
_entry.id   AF-A0A4S5AFK9-F1
#
_cell.length_a   1.000
_cell.length_b   1.000
_cell.length_c   1.000
_cell.angle_alpha   90.00
_cell.angle_beta   90.00
_cell.angle_gamma   90.00
#
_symmetry.space_group_name_H-M   'P 1'
#
loop_
_entity.id
_entity.type
_entity.pdbx_description
1 polymer ?
#
loop_
_entity_poly.entity_id
_entity_poly.type
_entity_poly.pdbx_seq_one_letter_code
_entity_poly.pdbx_strand_id
1 'polypeptide(L)'
;MMRRLMWRVVPAAVLASSLALSGCGGDTTGEAGGPTASSSTPSSSAGTDTPTAATSSPAETTSAAPALPDCAEVWVEGKRIPKPYRGCLEDDGRVSKSLHGCSMGASLAQYGKRFYGIPGRPAVRATPDRNHDQTYLDLLATCTG
;
A
#
# COMPACT_ATOMS: atom_id res chain seq x y z
N MET A 1 -36.62 -13.00 -4.14
CA MET A 1 -37.12 -13.61 -2.89
C MET A 1 -36.02 -13.58 -1.85
N MET A 2 -36.28 -12.88 -0.74
CA MET A 2 -35.32 -12.39 0.25
C MET A 2 -34.61 -13.52 1.01
N ARG A 3 -33.27 -13.49 1.01
CA ARG A 3 -32.45 -14.27 1.95
C ARG A 3 -32.39 -13.51 3.28
N ARG A 4 -32.97 -14.12 4.31
CA ARG A 4 -33.17 -13.56 5.65
C ARG A 4 -31.82 -13.28 6.30
N LEU A 5 -31.57 -12.00 6.59
CA LEU A 5 -30.58 -11.52 7.54
C LEU A 5 -30.90 -12.11 8.91
N MET A 6 -30.20 -13.17 9.31
CA MET A 6 -30.17 -13.62 10.70
C MET A 6 -29.22 -12.70 11.47
N TRP A 7 -29.75 -11.56 11.87
CA TRP A 7 -29.14 -10.62 12.79
C TRP A 7 -29.08 -11.29 14.16
N ARG A 8 -27.91 -11.81 14.55
CA ARG A 8 -27.69 -12.26 15.93
C ARG A 8 -27.46 -11.01 16.79
N VAL A 9 -28.52 -10.62 17.49
CA VAL A 9 -28.47 -9.71 18.62
C VAL A 9 -27.72 -10.42 19.74
N VAL A 10 -26.48 -10.04 19.99
CA VAL A 10 -25.73 -10.47 21.17
C VAL A 10 -25.93 -9.41 22.25
N PRO A 11 -26.44 -9.77 23.44
CA PRO A 11 -26.74 -8.82 24.50
C PRO A 11 -25.46 -8.24 25.11
N ALA A 12 -25.54 -6.96 25.47
CA ALA A 12 -24.55 -6.21 26.21
C ALA A 12 -24.30 -6.85 27.58
N ALA A 13 -23.09 -7.34 27.80
CA ALA A 13 -22.57 -7.60 29.14
C ALA A 13 -21.82 -6.34 29.59
N VAL A 14 -22.51 -5.54 30.42
CA VAL A 14 -21.90 -4.46 31.19
C VAL A 14 -21.08 -5.10 32.31
N LEU A 15 -19.76 -4.99 32.23
CA LEU A 15 -18.86 -5.21 33.36
C LEU A 15 -18.01 -3.96 33.53
N ALA A 16 -18.46 -3.12 34.47
CA ALA A 16 -17.66 -2.11 35.10
C ALA A 16 -16.51 -2.77 35.86
N SER A 17 -15.28 -2.25 35.75
CA SER A 17 -14.45 -1.91 36.93
C SER A 17 -13.06 -1.38 36.56
N SER A 18 -12.85 -0.16 37.06
CA SER A 18 -11.62 0.42 37.66
C SER A 18 -10.42 0.85 36.80
N LEU A 19 -10.10 2.12 37.06
CA LEU A 19 -8.93 2.89 36.68
C LEU A 19 -7.63 2.33 37.28
N ALA A 20 -6.54 2.44 36.52
CA ALA A 20 -5.23 2.79 37.06
C ALA A 20 -4.51 3.73 36.07
N LEU A 21 -4.37 4.99 36.47
CA LEU A 21 -3.43 5.94 35.87
C LEU A 21 -2.02 5.62 36.40
N SER A 22 -1.02 5.47 35.52
CA SER A 22 0.36 5.90 35.77
C SER A 22 1.25 5.52 34.59
N GLY A 23 1.76 6.50 33.85
CA GLY A 23 2.71 6.28 32.76
C GLY A 23 3.08 7.55 31.99
N CYS A 24 3.26 8.66 32.72
CA CYS A 24 3.87 9.88 32.21
C CYS A 24 5.36 9.83 32.55
N GLY A 25 6.25 9.98 31.56
CA GLY A 25 7.66 10.19 31.84
C GLY A 25 8.56 9.84 30.66
N GLY A 26 9.13 10.86 30.02
CA GLY A 26 10.20 10.66 29.05
C GLY A 26 10.44 11.83 28.11
N ASP A 27 10.56 13.05 28.62
CA ASP A 27 11.18 14.15 27.88
C ASP A 27 12.64 13.77 27.56
N THR A 28 12.92 13.47 26.29
CA THR A 28 14.29 13.54 25.77
C THR A 28 14.39 14.67 24.76
N THR A 29 14.70 15.84 25.32
CA THR A 29 15.38 16.93 24.62
C THR A 29 16.70 16.38 24.07
N GLY A 30 16.83 16.32 22.75
CA GLY A 30 18.03 15.84 22.07
C GLY A 30 18.32 16.67 20.84
N GLU A 31 19.13 17.71 21.06
CA GLU A 31 20.11 18.32 20.16
C GLU A 31 19.68 18.73 18.73
N ALA A 32 19.67 20.05 18.52
CA ALA A 32 19.69 20.68 17.22
C ALA A 32 20.99 20.37 16.47
N GLY A 33 20.92 19.58 15.39
CA GLY A 33 21.98 19.39 14.40
C GLY A 33 21.65 20.13 13.11
N GLY A 34 22.50 21.07 12.71
CA GLY A 34 22.21 22.13 11.75
C GLY A 34 21.96 21.71 10.27
N PRO A 35 21.47 22.65 9.45
CA PRO A 35 21.24 22.41 8.03
C PRO A 35 22.59 22.34 7.29
N THR A 36 22.90 21.17 6.73
CA THR A 36 23.97 21.03 5.72
C THR A 36 23.39 21.47 4.37
N ALA A 37 23.60 22.74 4.06
CA ALA A 37 23.46 23.26 2.71
C ALA A 37 24.61 22.72 1.86
N SER A 38 24.33 21.74 1.00
CA SER A 38 25.22 21.41 -0.12
C SER A 38 24.57 21.88 -1.41
N SER A 39 24.94 23.11 -1.75
CA SER A 39 24.73 23.70 -3.07
C SER A 39 25.74 23.07 -4.04
N SER A 40 25.27 22.47 -5.12
CA SER A 40 26.11 22.04 -6.24
C SER A 40 25.30 22.03 -7.54
N THR A 41 25.32 23.16 -8.23
CA THR A 41 25.11 23.32 -9.68
C THR A 41 26.46 23.75 -10.28
N PRO A 42 26.70 23.72 -11.61
CA PRO A 42 26.06 23.01 -12.72
C PRO A 42 27.10 22.24 -13.58
N SER A 43 26.66 21.47 -14.59
CA SER A 43 27.40 21.40 -15.87
C SER A 43 26.55 20.79 -16.98
N SER A 44 26.24 21.67 -17.93
CA SER A 44 25.82 21.33 -19.28
C SER A 44 26.94 20.60 -20.02
N SER A 45 26.60 19.60 -20.82
CA SER A 45 27.41 19.19 -21.96
C SER A 45 26.46 18.79 -23.08
N ALA A 46 26.39 19.69 -24.06
CA ALA A 46 25.88 19.40 -25.39
C ALA A 46 26.84 18.42 -26.08
N GLY A 47 26.29 17.38 -26.70
CA GLY A 47 27.02 16.40 -27.49
C GLY A 47 26.25 16.12 -28.78
N THR A 48 26.87 16.54 -29.87
CA THR A 48 26.44 16.59 -31.27
C THR A 48 26.15 15.22 -31.91
N ASP A 49 25.25 15.26 -32.88
CA ASP A 49 24.82 14.25 -33.85
C ASP A 49 25.89 13.33 -34.46
N THR A 50 25.52 12.06 -34.76
CA THR A 50 26.00 11.31 -35.94
C THR A 50 24.97 10.23 -36.35
N PRO A 51 24.68 10.02 -37.66
CA PRO A 51 23.51 9.25 -38.12
C PRO A 51 23.78 7.79 -38.54
N THR A 52 22.68 7.04 -38.59
CA THR A 52 22.32 5.92 -39.49
C THR A 52 23.16 4.63 -39.49
N ALA A 53 22.53 3.58 -38.97
CA ALA A 53 22.57 2.26 -39.60
C ALA A 53 21.15 1.66 -39.55
N ALA A 54 20.50 1.59 -40.72
CA ALA A 54 19.23 0.91 -40.90
C ALA A 54 19.44 -0.60 -40.75
N THR A 55 19.07 -1.13 -39.59
CA THR A 55 18.88 -2.56 -39.36
C THR A 55 17.39 -2.83 -39.34
N SER A 56 16.95 -3.69 -40.25
CA SER A 56 15.57 -4.16 -40.41
C SER A 56 14.94 -4.52 -39.06
N SER A 57 13.98 -3.69 -38.64
CA SER A 57 13.22 -3.87 -37.42
C SER A 57 12.26 -5.05 -37.62
N PRO A 58 12.36 -6.16 -36.86
CA PRO A 58 11.31 -7.16 -36.85
C PRO A 58 10.03 -6.46 -36.38
N ALA A 59 8.93 -6.67 -37.10
CA ALA A 59 7.63 -6.11 -36.76
C ALA A 59 7.34 -6.41 -35.28
N GLU A 60 7.45 -5.38 -34.44
CA GLU A 60 7.13 -5.48 -33.03
C GLU A 60 5.66 -5.88 -32.96
N THR A 61 5.42 -7.14 -32.60
CA THR A 61 4.12 -7.53 -32.09
C THR A 61 3.96 -6.71 -30.83
N THR A 62 3.29 -5.56 -30.93
CA THR A 62 2.91 -4.72 -29.81
C THR A 62 2.02 -5.57 -28.92
N SER A 63 2.66 -6.32 -28.03
CA SER A 63 2.01 -7.09 -26.99
C SER A 63 1.39 -6.06 -26.08
N ALA A 64 0.11 -5.77 -26.33
CA ALA A 64 -0.64 -4.81 -25.56
C ALA A 64 -0.46 -5.17 -24.10
N ALA A 65 0.09 -4.23 -23.32
CA ALA A 65 0.29 -4.45 -21.90
C ALA A 65 -1.05 -4.89 -21.29
N PRO A 66 -1.06 -5.94 -20.45
CA PRO A 66 -2.30 -6.41 -19.87
C PRO A 66 -2.97 -5.26 -19.12
N ALA A 67 -4.25 -5.03 -19.44
CA ALA A 67 -5.04 -3.98 -18.79
C ALA A 67 -5.05 -4.23 -17.27
N LEU A 68 -4.81 -3.17 -16.49
CA LEU A 68 -4.92 -3.24 -15.04
C LEU A 68 -6.40 -3.34 -14.63
N PRO A 69 -6.74 -4.10 -13.58
CA PRO A 69 -8.11 -4.17 -13.10
C PRO A 69 -8.52 -2.88 -12.41
N ASP A 70 -9.83 -2.67 -12.29
CA ASP A 70 -10.40 -1.57 -11.51
C ASP A 70 -10.14 -1.76 -10.00
N CYS A 71 -9.83 -0.68 -9.29
CA CYS A 71 -9.53 -0.73 -7.87
C CYS A 71 -10.73 -1.17 -7.01
N ALA A 72 -11.95 -0.74 -7.34
CA ALA A 72 -13.16 -1.14 -6.63
C ALA A 72 -13.46 -2.63 -6.83
N GLU A 73 -13.03 -3.22 -7.95
CA GLU A 73 -13.17 -4.65 -8.17
C GLU A 73 -12.15 -5.49 -7.39
N VAL A 74 -10.92 -5.01 -7.23
CA VAL A 74 -9.87 -5.75 -6.50
C VAL A 74 -10.05 -5.63 -4.99
N TRP A 75 -10.35 -4.43 -4.49
CA TRP A 75 -10.35 -4.11 -3.07
C TRP A 75 -11.72 -4.26 -2.42
N VAL A 76 -12.22 -5.50 -2.46
CA VAL A 76 -13.43 -5.93 -1.77
C VAL A 76 -13.04 -6.79 -0.57
N GLU A 77 -13.61 -6.49 0.59
CA GLU A 77 -13.34 -7.25 1.82
C GLU A 77 -13.60 -8.75 1.65
N GLY A 78 -12.63 -9.57 2.05
CA GLY A 78 -12.67 -11.03 1.90
C GLY A 78 -12.42 -11.53 0.48
N LYS A 79 -12.45 -10.68 -0.56
CA LYS A 79 -12.10 -11.06 -1.93
C LYS A 79 -10.59 -11.24 -2.04
N ARG A 80 -10.16 -12.23 -2.82
CA ARG A 80 -8.74 -12.51 -3.03
C ARG A 80 -8.11 -11.47 -3.96
N ILE A 81 -7.01 -10.87 -3.51
CA ILE A 81 -6.15 -10.01 -4.34
C ILE A 81 -5.44 -10.91 -5.37
N PRO A 82 -5.41 -10.56 -6.67
CA PRO A 82 -4.68 -11.34 -7.67
C PRO A 82 -3.22 -11.58 -7.27
N LYS A 83 -2.70 -12.79 -7.49
CA LYS A 83 -1.27 -13.08 -7.24
C LYS A 83 -0.32 -12.15 -8.02
N PRO A 84 -0.54 -11.89 -9.33
CA PRO A 84 0.31 -10.98 -10.07
C PRO A 84 -0.14 -9.51 -9.90
N TYR A 85 -0.63 -9.10 -8.71
CA TYR A 85 -1.09 -7.73 -8.49
C TYR A 85 0.05 -6.73 -8.71
N ARG A 86 -0.14 -5.80 -9.65
CA ARG A 86 0.81 -4.73 -10.00
C ARG A 86 0.28 -3.33 -9.68
N GLY A 87 -0.93 -3.26 -9.14
CA GLY A 87 -1.72 -2.04 -9.00
C GLY A 87 -3.11 -2.23 -9.63
N CYS A 88 -3.92 -1.20 -9.53
CA CYS A 88 -5.26 -1.14 -10.13
C CYS A 88 -5.49 0.28 -10.69
N LEU A 89 -6.48 0.42 -11.56
CA LEU A 89 -6.94 1.71 -12.07
C LEU A 89 -8.00 2.29 -11.13
N GLU A 90 -7.80 3.54 -10.74
CA GLU A 90 -8.83 4.37 -10.11
C GLU A 90 -9.81 4.89 -11.17
N ASP A 91 -10.96 5.40 -10.75
CA ASP A 91 -11.99 5.96 -11.63
C ASP A 91 -11.47 7.08 -12.55
N ASP A 92 -10.42 7.79 -12.13
CA ASP A 92 -9.80 8.87 -12.89
C ASP A 92 -8.61 8.42 -13.77
N GLY A 93 -8.42 7.11 -13.91
CA GLY A 93 -7.38 6.50 -14.75
C GLY A 93 -5.99 6.50 -14.13
N ARG A 94 -5.82 6.96 -12.88
CA ARG A 94 -4.55 6.85 -12.17
C ARG A 94 -4.30 5.42 -11.71
N VAL A 95 -3.04 4.98 -11.78
CA VAL A 95 -2.63 3.68 -11.28
C VAL A 95 -2.32 3.76 -9.79
N SER A 96 -3.10 3.06 -8.98
CA SER A 96 -2.89 2.92 -7.54
C SER A 96 -1.96 1.73 -7.26
N LYS A 97 -0.70 2.01 -6.90
CA LYS A 97 0.32 1.01 -6.58
C LYS A 97 1.00 1.35 -5.27
N SER A 98 0.40 0.91 -4.16
CA SER A 98 1.03 0.94 -2.84
C SER A 98 1.41 -0.49 -2.46
N LEU A 99 2.69 -0.83 -2.65
CA LEU A 99 3.28 -2.12 -2.31
C LEU A 99 4.49 -1.87 -1.41
N HIS A 100 4.49 -2.44 -0.22
CA HIS A 100 5.63 -2.47 0.68
C HIS A 100 6.29 -3.84 0.58
N GLY A 101 7.59 -3.86 0.25
CA GLY A 101 8.37 -5.09 0.31
C GLY A 101 8.46 -5.58 1.76
N CYS A 102 8.39 -6.89 1.96
CA CYS A 102 8.62 -7.53 3.24
C CYS A 102 9.94 -8.31 3.17
N SER A 103 10.69 -8.39 4.26
CA SER A 103 11.99 -9.10 4.34
C SER A 103 11.91 -10.58 3.92
N MET A 104 10.72 -11.18 3.97
CA MET A 104 10.42 -12.55 3.52
C MET A 104 10.18 -12.69 2.00
N GLY A 105 10.41 -11.65 1.21
CA GLY A 105 10.19 -11.63 -0.24
C GLY A 105 8.72 -11.49 -0.67
N ALA A 106 7.79 -11.39 0.29
CA ALA A 106 6.41 -11.02 0.02
C ALA A 106 6.27 -9.51 -0.18
N SER A 107 5.08 -9.07 -0.62
CA SER A 107 4.74 -7.64 -0.66
C SER A 107 3.40 -7.42 0.04
N LEU A 108 3.37 -6.43 0.92
CA LEU A 108 2.15 -5.90 1.54
C LEU A 108 1.54 -4.85 0.60
N ALA A 109 0.42 -5.21 -0.01
CA ALA A 109 -0.38 -4.30 -0.83
C ALA A 109 -1.35 -3.50 0.03
N GLN A 110 -1.59 -2.25 -0.37
CA GLN A 110 -2.45 -1.32 0.34
C GLN A 110 -3.33 -0.54 -0.65
N TYR A 111 -4.52 -0.15 -0.18
CA TYR A 111 -5.42 0.70 -0.95
C TYR A 111 -6.22 1.66 -0.08
N GLY A 112 -6.15 2.94 -0.42
CA GLY A 112 -6.71 4.04 0.37
C GLY A 112 -6.24 4.00 1.83
N LYS A 113 -7.14 4.27 2.76
CA LYS A 113 -6.92 4.11 4.22
C LYS A 113 -7.64 2.89 4.80
N ARG A 114 -8.30 2.10 3.96
CA ARG A 114 -9.29 1.11 4.42
C ARG A 114 -8.93 -0.32 4.09
N PHE A 115 -8.01 -0.58 3.15
CA PHE A 115 -7.70 -1.93 2.74
C PHE A 115 -6.21 -2.21 2.74
N TYR A 116 -5.88 -3.45 3.08
CA TYR A 116 -4.53 -4.00 3.01
C TYR A 116 -4.58 -5.51 2.78
N GLY A 117 -3.46 -6.10 2.35
CA GLY A 117 -3.32 -7.56 2.21
C GLY A 117 -2.10 -7.97 1.39
N ILE A 118 -1.78 -9.25 1.42
CA ILE A 118 -0.72 -9.84 0.59
C ILE A 118 -1.33 -10.33 -0.74
N PRO A 119 -0.76 -10.03 -1.93
CA PRO A 119 -1.21 -10.58 -3.19
C PRO A 119 -1.39 -12.11 -3.13
N GLY A 120 -2.51 -12.61 -3.64
CA GLY A 120 -2.92 -14.02 -3.52
C GLY A 120 -3.68 -14.38 -2.25
N ARG A 121 -3.82 -13.46 -1.28
CA ARG A 121 -4.63 -13.61 -0.07
C ARG A 121 -5.88 -12.73 -0.13
N PRO A 122 -6.89 -12.97 0.73
CA PRO A 122 -8.03 -12.07 0.88
C PRO A 122 -7.61 -10.65 1.29
N ALA A 123 -8.26 -9.64 0.72
CA ALA A 123 -8.15 -8.26 1.17
C ALA A 123 -8.86 -8.10 2.52
N VAL A 124 -8.22 -7.39 3.44
CA VAL A 124 -8.76 -7.10 4.77
C VAL A 124 -9.16 -5.63 4.81
N ARG A 125 -10.36 -5.36 5.34
CA ARG A 125 -10.79 -3.99 5.63
C ARG A 125 -10.29 -3.60 7.02
N ALA A 126 -9.54 -2.51 7.09
CA ALA A 126 -9.10 -1.94 8.34
C ALA A 126 -10.24 -1.23 9.08
N THR A 127 -10.29 -1.35 10.40
CA THR A 127 -11.27 -0.68 11.26
C THR A 127 -10.59 -0.03 12.47
N PRO A 128 -10.77 1.28 12.73
CA PRO A 128 -11.53 2.25 11.94
C PRO A 128 -10.84 2.64 10.62
N ASP A 129 -9.52 2.61 10.59
CA ASP A 129 -8.69 2.79 9.40
C ASP A 129 -7.34 2.11 9.60
N ARG A 130 -6.57 2.00 8.52
CA ARG A 130 -5.33 1.25 8.46
C ARG A 130 -4.29 1.70 9.49
N ASN A 131 -4.23 2.98 9.84
CA ASN A 131 -3.23 3.49 10.79
C ASN A 131 -3.57 3.18 12.26
N HIS A 132 -4.79 2.70 12.53
CA HIS A 132 -5.26 2.32 13.86
C HIS A 132 -5.58 0.82 13.98
N ASP A 133 -5.49 0.08 12.87
CA ASP A 133 -5.74 -1.36 12.85
C ASP A 133 -4.49 -2.12 13.31
N GLN A 134 -4.57 -2.76 14.48
CA GLN A 134 -3.45 -3.49 15.06
C GLN A 134 -2.97 -4.63 14.17
N THR A 135 -3.87 -5.31 13.44
CA THR A 135 -3.49 -6.40 12.54
C THR A 135 -2.67 -5.88 11.36
N TYR A 136 -3.00 -4.69 10.85
CA TYR A 136 -2.17 -4.04 9.84
C TYR A 136 -0.81 -3.64 10.40
N LEU A 137 -0.76 -3.01 11.58
CA LEU A 137 0.49 -2.52 12.18
C LEU A 137 1.46 -3.67 12.47
N ASP A 138 0.97 -4.79 13.01
CA ASP A 138 1.77 -6.00 13.25
C ASP A 138 2.34 -6.58 11.95
N LEU A 139 1.50 -6.62 10.90
CA LEU A 139 1.91 -7.09 9.59
C LEU A 139 2.95 -6.15 8.95
N LEU A 140 2.77 -4.83 9.10
CA LEU A 140 3.71 -3.83 8.61
C LEU A 140 5.06 -3.95 9.32
N ALA A 141 5.07 -4.09 10.65
CA ALA A 141 6.28 -4.29 11.45
C ALA A 141 7.06 -5.53 11.00
N THR A 142 6.35 -6.62 10.67
CA THR A 142 6.96 -7.84 10.10
C THR A 142 7.58 -7.58 8.72
N CYS A 143 7.05 -6.63 7.95
CA CYS A 143 7.57 -6.30 6.62
C CYS A 143 8.75 -5.34 6.64
N THR A 144 8.82 -4.43 7.61
CA THR A 144 9.88 -3.40 7.70
C THR A 144 11.05 -3.79 8.61
N GLY A 145 11.01 -4.99 9.20
CA GLY A 145 12.02 -5.52 10.11
C GLY A 145 13.39 -5.72 9.49
#